data_AF-A0A3A8PC64-F1
#
_entry.id   AF-A0A3A8PC64-F1
#
_cell.length_a   1.000
_cell.length_b   1.000
_cell.length_c   1.000
_cell.angle_alpha   90.00
_cell.angle_beta   90.00
_cell.angle_gamma   90.00
#
_symmetry.space_group_name_H-M   'P 1'
#
loop_
_entity.id
_entity.type
_entity.pdbx_description
1 polymer ?
#
loop_
_entity_poly.entity_id
_entity_poly.type
_entity_poly.pdbx_seq_one_letter_code
_entity_poly.pdbx_strand_id
1 'polypeptide(L)'
;VLFQARLNPHETQAIRYELRPTRRGEYNFGAVNVFVLSPLGLLKRRYQFEKEKTVAVYPSFLQMRQYELLAATNRLTEIGVKRIRRIGHSMEFEQVRPYTTGDDVRTINWKATSRRTHAQGTALMINAYQDERSQSVYCLIDKG
;
A
#
# COMPACT_ATOMS: atom_id res chain seq x y z
N VAL A 1 -21.09 7.21 28.56
CA VAL A 1 -20.52 8.01 29.65
C VAL A 1 -21.65 8.60 30.46
N LEU A 2 -21.57 8.56 31.79
CA LEU A 2 -22.61 9.08 32.69
C LEU A 2 -22.02 10.26 33.47
N PHE A 3 -22.71 11.40 33.43
CA PHE A 3 -22.34 12.59 34.19
C PHE A 3 -23.36 12.81 35.31
N GLN A 4 -22.87 13.23 36.47
CA GLN A 4 -23.70 13.61 37.61
C GLN A 4 -23.41 15.07 37.96
N ALA A 5 -24.47 15.83 38.17
CA ALA A 5 -24.42 17.24 38.52
C ALA A 5 -25.55 17.56 39.49
N ARG A 6 -25.29 18.48 40.42
CA ARG A 6 -26.33 19.11 41.25
C ARG A 6 -26.48 20.54 40.76
N LEU A 7 -27.72 20.97 40.53
CA LEU A 7 -28.07 22.29 40.05
C LEU A 7 -28.94 22.97 41.10
N ASN A 8 -28.59 24.20 41.47
CA ASN A 8 -29.47 25.06 42.26
C ASN A 8 -30.57 25.65 41.37
N PRO A 9 -31.65 26.20 41.96
CA PRO A 9 -32.67 26.91 41.19
C PRO A 9 -32.04 28.01 40.33
N HIS A 10 -32.41 28.05 39.04
CA HIS A 10 -31.90 28.99 38.04
C HIS A 10 -30.41 28.89 37.71
N GLU A 11 -29.72 27.85 38.19
CA GLU A 11 -28.32 27.60 37.83
C GLU A 11 -28.21 26.93 36.46
N THR A 12 -27.20 27.33 35.69
CA THR A 12 -26.85 26.69 34.41
C THR A 12 -25.45 26.12 34.52
N GLN A 13 -25.31 24.82 34.23
CA GLN A 13 -24.01 24.14 34.22
C GLN A 13 -23.73 23.54 32.84
N ALA A 14 -22.53 23.81 32.32
CA ALA A 14 -22.06 23.24 31.07
C ALA A 14 -21.21 21.98 31.35
N ILE A 15 -21.60 20.86 30.74
CA ILE A 15 -20.84 19.60 30.79
C ILE A 15 -20.21 19.38 29.43
N ARG A 16 -18.86 19.35 29.37
CA ARG A 16 -18.12 19.08 28.14
C ARG A 16 -17.70 17.60 28.10
N TYR A 17 -18.02 16.93 27.00
CA TYR A 17 -17.58 15.57 26.73
C TYR A 17 -16.65 15.57 25.51
N GLU A 18 -15.37 15.27 25.74
CA GLU A 18 -14.39 15.11 24.68
C GLU A 18 -14.30 13.66 24.26
N LEU A 19 -14.31 13.44 22.95
CA LEU A 19 -14.25 12.13 22.34
C LEU A 19 -13.14 12.10 21.31
N ARG A 20 -12.33 11.05 21.36
CA ARG A 20 -11.26 10.80 20.37
C ARG A 20 -11.70 9.61 19.51
N PRO A 21 -12.21 9.84 18.29
CA PRO A 21 -12.54 8.75 17.40
C PRO A 21 -11.25 8.02 16.97
N THR A 22 -11.25 6.70 17.04
CA THR A 22 -10.05 5.86 16.77
C THR A 22 -10.13 5.12 15.43
N ARG A 23 -11.33 5.05 14.82
CA ARG A 23 -11.55 4.35 13.54
C ARG A 23 -12.11 5.32 12.53
N ARG A 24 -11.79 5.10 11.25
CA ARG A 24 -12.42 5.81 10.13
C ARG A 24 -13.88 5.42 10.06
N GLY A 25 -14.76 6.40 9.88
CA GLY A 25 -16.18 6.15 9.64
C GLY A 25 -17.08 7.28 10.15
N GLU A 26 -18.38 7.03 10.03
CA GLU A 26 -19.41 7.88 10.59
C GLU A 26 -19.70 7.46 12.03
N TYR A 27 -19.61 8.40 12.95
CA TYR A 27 -19.98 8.18 14.35
C TYR A 27 -21.37 8.74 14.57
N ASN A 28 -22.31 7.85 14.85
CA ASN A 28 -23.68 8.22 15.17
C ASN A 28 -23.79 8.49 16.66
N PHE A 29 -23.90 9.77 17.02
CA PHE A 29 -24.25 10.16 18.38
C PHE A 29 -25.77 10.12 18.50
N GLY A 30 -26.28 9.10 19.17
CA GLY A 30 -27.70 8.96 19.49
C GLY A 30 -28.18 10.06 20.45
N ALA A 31 -29.37 9.87 21.02
CA ALA A 31 -29.99 10.92 21.82
C ALA A 31 -29.33 11.14 23.19
N VAL A 32 -29.24 12.41 23.58
CA VAL A 32 -28.80 12.82 24.91
C VAL A 32 -29.95 12.60 25.89
N ASN A 33 -29.77 11.68 26.84
CA ASN A 33 -30.74 11.39 27.88
C ASN A 33 -30.34 12.11 29.17
N VAL A 34 -31.19 13.02 29.63
CA VAL A 34 -31.03 13.74 30.90
C VAL A 34 -32.03 13.20 31.90
N PHE A 35 -31.56 12.87 33.10
CA PHE A 35 -32.40 12.39 34.19
C PHE A 35 -32.33 13.36 35.35
N VAL A 36 -33.50 13.88 35.74
CA VAL A 36 -33.64 14.79 36.88
C VAL A 36 -34.34 14.04 38.00
N LEU A 37 -33.74 14.06 39.19
CA LEU A 37 -34.31 13.50 40.41
C LEU A 37 -35.00 14.61 41.20
N SER A 38 -36.11 14.29 41.88
CA SER A 38 -36.69 15.22 42.85
C SER A 38 -35.73 15.45 44.02
N PRO A 39 -35.90 16.55 44.80
CA PRO A 39 -35.03 16.83 45.95
C PRO A 39 -34.96 15.68 46.97
N LEU A 40 -36.07 14.93 47.13
CA LEU A 40 -36.18 13.75 47.99
C LEU A 40 -35.72 12.45 47.30
N GLY A 41 -35.37 12.48 46.01
CA GLY A 41 -34.94 11.31 45.24
C GLY A 41 -36.04 10.30 44.88
N LEU A 42 -37.29 10.56 45.28
CA LEU A 42 -38.42 9.63 45.11
C LEU A 42 -38.98 9.59 43.69
N LEU A 43 -38.76 10.65 42.90
CA LEU A 43 -39.28 10.77 41.55
C LEU A 43 -38.13 11.06 40.59
N LYS A 44 -38.18 10.43 39.41
CA LYS A 44 -37.22 10.61 38.34
C LYS A 44 -37.94 11.02 37.07
N ARG A 45 -37.55 12.16 36.50
CA ARG A 45 -38.04 12.63 35.21
C ARG A 45 -36.95 12.44 34.15
N ARG A 46 -37.30 11.83 33.02
CA ARG A 46 -36.41 11.67 31.86
C ARG A 46 -36.74 12.73 30.82
N TYR A 47 -35.70 13.39 30.34
CA TYR A 47 -35.73 14.26 29.17
C TYR A 47 -34.80 13.68 28.10
N GLN A 48 -35.20 13.81 26.85
CA GLN A 48 -34.42 13.35 25.71
C GLN A 48 -34.24 14.52 24.76
N PHE A 49 -32.98 14.90 24.55
CA PHE A 49 -32.57 16.03 23.73
C PHE A 49 -31.66 15.57 22.60
N GLU A 50 -31.70 16.31 21.49
CA GLU A 50 -30.96 16.05 20.24
C GLU A 50 -31.19 14.63 19.67
N LYS A 51 -31.78 14.52 18.48
CA LYS A 51 -31.89 13.23 17.78
C LYS A 51 -30.74 13.12 16.79
N GLU A 52 -29.95 12.06 16.95
CA GLU A 52 -29.03 11.50 15.95
C GLU A 52 -28.11 12.53 15.27
N LYS A 53 -27.05 12.90 15.97
CA LYS A 53 -26.00 13.74 15.41
C LYS A 53 -24.92 12.86 14.80
N THR A 54 -24.84 12.83 13.48
CA THR A 54 -23.78 12.11 12.77
C THR A 54 -22.53 13.00 12.69
N VAL A 55 -21.41 12.48 13.17
CA VAL A 55 -20.10 13.15 13.06
C VAL A 55 -19.21 12.30 12.16
N ALA A 56 -18.92 12.81 10.98
CA ALA A 56 -18.01 12.16 10.04
C ALA A 56 -16.56 12.38 10.47
N VAL A 57 -15.82 11.28 10.64
CA VAL A 57 -14.41 11.32 11.05
C VAL A 57 -13.55 10.95 9.85
N TYR A 58 -12.94 11.96 9.25
CA TYR A 58 -12.00 11.82 8.14
C TYR A 58 -10.56 11.75 8.65
N PRO A 59 -9.67 11.00 7.97
CA PRO A 59 -8.25 11.01 8.30
C PRO A 59 -7.65 12.40 8.09
N SER A 60 -6.53 12.67 8.78
CA SER A 60 -5.83 13.94 8.61
C SER A 60 -5.35 14.09 7.17
N PHE A 61 -5.61 15.24 6.56
CA PHE A 61 -5.19 15.56 5.18
C PHE A 61 -3.67 15.39 4.97
N LEU A 62 -2.87 15.54 6.03
CA LEU A 62 -1.42 15.29 6.02
C LEU A 62 -1.08 13.85 5.60
N GLN A 63 -1.83 12.86 6.08
CA GLN A 63 -1.60 11.47 5.69
C GLN A 63 -2.04 11.23 4.25
N MET A 64 -3.15 11.81 3.80
CA MET A 64 -3.56 11.70 2.38
C MET A 64 -2.49 12.27 1.44
N ARG A 65 -1.89 13.41 1.77
CA ARG A 65 -0.82 14.01 0.95
C ARG A 65 0.46 13.16 0.90
N GLN A 66 0.78 12.45 1.98
CA GLN A 66 1.86 11.46 1.97
C GLN A 66 1.54 10.27 1.06
N TYR A 67 0.30 9.76 1.08
CA TYR A 67 -0.12 8.70 0.17
C TYR A 67 -0.19 9.16 -1.29
N GLU A 68 -0.61 10.39 -1.55
CA GLU A 68 -0.56 11.00 -2.89
C GLU A 68 0.88 11.18 -3.37
N LEU A 69 1.80 11.66 -2.52
CA LEU A 69 3.21 11.75 -2.87
C LEU A 69 3.83 10.38 -3.15
N LEU A 70 3.50 9.36 -2.35
CA LEU A 70 3.94 7.97 -2.55
C LEU A 70 3.35 7.33 -3.83
N ALA A 71 2.10 7.66 -4.17
CA ALA A 71 1.45 7.21 -5.39
C ALA A 71 1.98 7.95 -6.63
N ALA A 72 2.19 9.27 -6.52
CA ALA A 72 2.70 10.14 -7.58
C ALA A 72 4.20 9.90 -7.88
N THR A 73 4.98 9.47 -6.88
CA THR A 73 6.40 9.16 -7.11
C THR A 73 6.61 7.85 -7.86
N ASN A 74 5.56 7.05 -8.15
CA ASN A 74 5.69 5.80 -8.90
C ASN A 74 6.83 4.91 -8.36
N ARG A 75 7.15 5.04 -7.07
CA ARG A 75 8.32 4.45 -6.37
C ARG A 75 8.00 3.10 -5.73
N LEU A 76 6.82 2.55 -6.01
CA LEU A 76 6.47 1.18 -5.63
C LEU A 76 7.26 0.14 -6.43
N THR A 77 7.90 0.52 -7.54
CA THR A 77 8.86 -0.28 -8.31
C THR A 77 10.25 -0.33 -7.68
N GLU A 78 10.72 0.74 -7.04
CA GLU A 78 12.07 0.79 -6.45
C GLU A 78 12.17 0.06 -5.09
N ILE A 79 11.06 -0.11 -4.37
CA ILE A 79 11.04 -0.70 -3.00
C ILE A 79 10.64 -2.20 -3.01
N GLY A 80 10.37 -2.80 -4.19
CA GLY A 80 10.11 -4.24 -4.30
C GLY A 80 8.76 -4.73 -3.76
N VAL A 81 7.85 -3.82 -3.37
CA VAL A 81 6.54 -4.14 -2.75
C VAL A 81 5.56 -4.75 -3.77
N LYS A 82 5.73 -4.50 -5.07
CA LYS A 82 4.94 -5.13 -6.13
C LYS A 82 5.86 -5.80 -7.15
N ARG A 83 5.81 -7.13 -7.20
CA ARG A 83 6.46 -7.91 -8.27
C ARG A 83 5.70 -7.66 -9.57
N ILE A 84 6.16 -6.69 -10.37
CA ILE A 84 5.66 -6.54 -11.74
C ILE A 84 6.25 -7.70 -12.53
N ARG A 85 5.38 -8.59 -13.03
CA ARG A 85 5.78 -9.59 -14.00
C ARG A 85 6.02 -8.84 -15.31
N ARG A 86 7.26 -8.41 -15.58
CA ARG A 86 7.64 -7.94 -16.92
C ARG A 86 7.50 -9.15 -17.84
N ILE A 87 6.46 -9.13 -18.66
CA ILE A 87 6.25 -10.14 -19.71
C ILE A 87 7.19 -9.72 -20.84
N GLY A 88 8.36 -10.35 -20.87
CA GLY A 88 9.40 -10.08 -21.86
C GLY A 88 10.75 -10.46 -21.27
N HIS A 89 11.41 -11.43 -21.89
CA HIS A 89 12.80 -11.73 -21.59
C HIS A 89 13.63 -10.58 -22.17
N SER A 90 14.03 -9.60 -21.35
CA SER A 90 15.08 -8.63 -21.72
C SER A 90 16.45 -9.32 -21.70
N MET A 91 16.54 -10.46 -22.36
CA MET A 91 17.73 -11.28 -22.44
C MET A 91 18.19 -11.21 -23.90
N GLU A 92 19.26 -10.46 -24.15
CA GLU A 92 19.86 -10.36 -25.48
C GLU A 92 20.73 -11.59 -25.73
N PHE A 93 20.70 -12.11 -26.96
CA PHE A 93 21.55 -13.23 -27.35
C PHE A 93 23.02 -12.78 -27.27
N GLU A 94 23.81 -13.51 -26.47
CA GLU A 94 25.23 -13.23 -26.30
C GLU A 94 26.06 -14.10 -27.25
N GLN A 95 25.93 -15.43 -27.14
CA GLN A 95 26.72 -16.39 -27.90
C GLN A 95 26.13 -17.82 -27.86
N VAL A 96 26.58 -18.67 -28.79
CA VAL A 96 26.32 -20.12 -28.74
C VAL A 96 27.53 -20.84 -28.15
N ARG A 97 27.35 -21.50 -26.99
CA ARG A 97 28.44 -22.20 -26.29
C ARG A 97 28.12 -23.67 -26.00
N PRO A 98 29.15 -24.52 -25.75
CA PRO A 98 28.92 -25.88 -25.29
C PRO A 98 28.11 -25.91 -23.98
N TYR A 99 27.25 -26.91 -23.85
CA TYR A 99 26.49 -27.20 -22.64
C TYR A 99 27.42 -27.63 -21.51
N THR A 100 27.22 -27.05 -20.33
CA THR A 100 27.89 -27.44 -19.09
C THR A 100 26.83 -27.91 -18.10
N THR A 101 27.17 -28.92 -17.28
CA THR A 101 26.27 -29.40 -16.21
C THR A 101 25.87 -28.25 -15.30
N GLY A 102 24.57 -27.96 -15.24
CA GLY A 102 24.00 -26.82 -14.52
C GLY A 102 23.25 -25.84 -15.42
N ASP A 103 23.44 -25.91 -16.74
CA ASP A 103 22.72 -25.09 -17.70
C ASP A 103 21.27 -25.56 -17.91
N ASP A 104 20.37 -24.61 -18.17
CA ASP A 104 18.96 -24.90 -18.47
C ASP A 104 18.83 -25.63 -19.82
N VAL A 105 18.30 -26.84 -19.80
CA VAL A 105 18.07 -27.67 -20.99
C VAL A 105 17.10 -27.05 -21.99
N ARG A 106 16.29 -26.06 -21.59
CA ARG A 106 15.37 -25.34 -22.49
C ARG A 106 16.09 -24.40 -23.45
N THR A 107 17.33 -24.01 -23.16
CA THR A 107 18.12 -23.12 -24.03
C THR A 107 18.98 -23.90 -25.03
N ILE A 108 18.81 -25.23 -25.12
CA ILE A 108 19.52 -26.08 -26.09
C ILE A 108 19.18 -25.65 -27.51
N ASN A 109 20.22 -25.30 -28.26
CA ASN A 109 20.14 -24.98 -29.66
C ASN A 109 20.34 -26.24 -30.49
N TRP A 110 19.26 -26.98 -30.75
CA TRP A 110 19.27 -28.21 -31.54
C TRP A 110 19.87 -28.03 -32.94
N LYS A 111 19.69 -26.84 -33.55
CA LYS A 111 20.25 -26.50 -34.86
C LYS A 111 21.77 -26.34 -34.80
N ALA A 112 22.34 -25.83 -33.70
CA ALA A 112 23.79 -25.74 -33.52
C ALA A 112 24.38 -27.10 -33.11
N THR A 113 23.70 -27.83 -32.23
CA THR A 113 24.05 -29.19 -31.82
C THR A 113 24.15 -30.12 -33.03
N SER A 114 23.18 -30.10 -33.94
CA SER A 114 23.18 -31.00 -35.11
C SER A 114 24.35 -30.79 -36.07
N ARG A 115 24.95 -29.59 -36.08
CA ARG A 115 26.15 -29.29 -36.88
C ARG A 115 27.47 -29.68 -36.20
N ARG A 116 27.45 -29.96 -34.89
CA ARG A 116 28.65 -30.31 -34.10
C ARG A 116 28.69 -31.78 -33.69
N THR A 117 27.84 -32.60 -34.29
CA THR A 117 27.90 -34.06 -34.15
C THR A 117 29.09 -34.59 -34.98
N HIS A 118 30.10 -35.15 -34.32
CA HIS A 118 31.23 -35.81 -34.98
C HIS A 118 31.34 -37.28 -34.54
N ALA A 119 32.17 -38.06 -35.24
CA ALA A 119 32.33 -39.50 -35.05
C ALA A 119 32.73 -39.94 -33.63
N GLN A 120 33.22 -39.02 -32.78
CA GLN A 120 33.59 -39.29 -31.38
C GLN A 120 32.55 -38.83 -30.35
N GLY A 121 31.40 -38.28 -30.77
CA GLY A 121 30.30 -37.93 -29.87
C GLY A 121 29.53 -36.66 -30.26
N THR A 122 28.40 -36.44 -29.57
CA THR A 122 27.53 -35.26 -29.76
C THR A 122 27.77 -34.25 -28.65
N ALA A 123 28.31 -33.09 -28.99
CA ALA A 123 28.39 -31.96 -28.05
C ALA A 123 27.11 -31.13 -28.11
N LEU A 124 26.37 -31.07 -26.99
CA LEU A 124 25.19 -30.21 -26.86
C LEU A 124 25.61 -28.74 -26.86
N MET A 125 24.87 -27.92 -27.62
CA MET A 125 25.08 -26.49 -27.70
C MET A 125 23.89 -25.74 -27.11
N ILE A 126 24.13 -24.65 -26.40
CA ILE A 126 23.10 -23.79 -25.82
C ILE A 126 23.24 -22.35 -26.31
N ASN A 127 22.12 -21.62 -26.32
CA ASN A 127 22.12 -20.17 -26.47
C ASN A 127 22.35 -19.53 -25.09
N ALA A 128 23.47 -18.83 -24.94
CA ALA A 128 23.72 -17.97 -23.79
C ALA A 128 23.07 -16.61 -24.05
N TYR A 129 22.43 -16.06 -23.02
CA TYR A 129 21.80 -14.76 -23.08
C TYR A 129 22.29 -13.89 -21.93
N GLN A 130 22.53 -12.62 -22.23
CA GLN A 130 22.93 -11.61 -21.26
C GLN A 130 21.73 -10.71 -20.93
N ASP A 131 21.66 -10.24 -19.69
CA ASP A 131 20.65 -9.28 -19.26
C ASP A 131 20.92 -7.93 -19.95
N GLU A 132 19.91 -7.41 -20.65
CA GLU A 132 20.00 -6.13 -21.37
C GLU A 132 20.25 -4.99 -20.37
N ARG A 133 21.48 -4.47 -20.33
CA ARG A 133 21.85 -3.31 -19.53
C ARG A 133 22.05 -2.10 -20.44
N SER A 134 21.08 -1.20 -20.47
CA SER A 134 21.24 0.08 -21.16
C SER A 134 22.29 0.93 -20.45
N GLN A 135 23.50 1.02 -21.02
CA GLN A 135 24.53 1.99 -20.59
C GLN A 135 24.45 3.23 -21.47
N SER A 136 24.35 4.41 -20.85
CA SER A 136 24.40 5.69 -21.58
C SER A 136 25.83 6.01 -22.00
N VAL A 137 26.09 6.04 -23.30
CA VAL A 137 27.38 6.47 -23.87
C VAL A 137 27.25 7.91 -24.35
N TYR A 138 28.12 8.79 -23.87
CA TYR A 138 28.19 10.19 -24.31
C TYR A 138 29.41 10.36 -25.21
N CYS A 139 29.19 10.87 -26.43
CA CYS A 139 30.27 11.24 -27.34
C CYS A 139 30.32 12.77 -27.43
N LEU A 140 31.38 13.37 -26.87
CA LEU A 140 31.66 14.79 -27.03
C LEU A 140 32.63 14.96 -28.18
N ILE A 141 32.22 15.71 -29.20
CA ILE A 141 33.07 16.07 -30.33
C ILE A 141 33.44 17.53 -30.14
N ASP A 142 34.71 17.78 -29.83
CA ASP A 142 35.27 19.12 -29.83
C ASP A 142 35.44 19.58 -31.29
N LYS A 143 35.02 20.82 -31.55
CA LYS A 143 35.01 21.43 -32.89
C LYS A 143 35.89 22.68 -32.98
N GLY A 144 36.78 22.92 -32.00
CA GLY A 144 37.76 24.01 -32.04
C GLY A 144 37.15 25.40 -31.87
#